data_AF-A0A960G8K6-F1
#
_entry.id   AF-A0A960G8K6-F1
#
_cell.length_a   1.000
_cell.length_b   1.000
_cell.length_c   1.000
_cell.angle_alpha   90.00
_cell.angle_beta   90.00
_cell.angle_gamma   90.00
#
_symmetry.space_group_name_H-M   'P 1'
#
loop_
_entity.id
_entity.type
_entity.pdbx_description
1 polymer ?
#
loop_
_entity_poly.entity_id
_entity_poly.type
_entity_poly.pdbx_seq_one_letter_code
_entity_poly.pdbx_strand_id
1 'polypeptide(L)'
;QVPALAEVVLDVAARLGQDPRQAPGWHAARLAVERTFGRWQLVDAAGSPRPADALVPLLADRLAARGVEVRTDTEVSGIRPAEGGGHELWTSAGAVRVDAVISTVDPFTHADLTRERADVRIARHLRRSPSGGPRWASWRTLLDLPPLQPARPGVLVASAWSPGGPDAWAQLLTGALAAYRTHEDLTGEDMRPTNKAYRAGPIRRER
;
A
#
# COMPACT_ATOMS: atom_id res chain seq x y z
N GLN A 1 3.19 6.55 -35.41
CA GLN A 1 2.54 6.13 -34.15
C GLN A 1 1.58 5.00 -34.48
N VAL A 2 1.54 3.93 -33.69
CA VAL A 2 0.56 2.85 -33.84
C VAL A 2 -0.63 3.22 -32.92
N PRO A 3 -1.78 3.68 -33.44
CA PRO A 3 -2.87 4.22 -32.61
C PRO A 3 -3.36 3.24 -31.53
N ALA A 4 -3.39 1.94 -31.85
CA ALA A 4 -3.77 0.87 -30.93
C ALA A 4 -2.88 0.77 -29.69
N LEU A 5 -1.60 1.12 -29.77
CA LEU A 5 -0.70 1.10 -28.60
C LEU A 5 -1.01 2.26 -27.65
N ALA A 6 -1.36 3.43 -28.19
CA ALA A 6 -1.74 4.58 -27.38
C ALA A 6 -3.01 4.27 -26.58
N GLU A 7 -4.01 3.63 -27.19
CA GLU A 7 -5.24 3.21 -26.49
C GLU A 7 -4.95 2.28 -25.31
N VAL A 8 -4.09 1.27 -25.49
CA VAL A 8 -3.70 0.34 -24.41
C VAL A 8 -3.01 1.06 -23.26
N VAL A 9 -2.15 2.04 -23.55
CA VAL A 9 -1.45 2.83 -22.52
C VAL A 9 -2.43 3.76 -21.79
N LEU A 10 -3.33 4.42 -22.51
CA LEU A 10 -4.27 5.37 -21.92
C LEU A 10 -5.39 4.67 -21.13
N ASP A 11 -5.75 3.44 -21.47
CA ASP A 11 -6.72 2.61 -20.73
C ASP A 11 -6.30 2.37 -19.26
N VAL A 12 -5.00 2.38 -18.96
CA VAL A 12 -4.49 2.27 -17.59
C VAL A 12 -5.06 3.37 -16.69
N ALA A 13 -5.10 4.61 -17.18
CA ALA A 13 -5.65 5.73 -16.42
C ALA A 13 -7.16 5.55 -16.19
N ALA A 14 -7.91 5.09 -17.19
CA ALA A 14 -9.34 4.84 -17.09
C ALA A 14 -9.67 3.80 -16.01
N ARG A 15 -8.93 2.68 -15.95
CA ARG A 15 -9.07 1.65 -14.91
C ARG A 15 -8.82 2.17 -13.50
N LEU A 16 -7.92 3.14 -13.38
CA LEU A 16 -7.60 3.83 -12.12
C LEU A 16 -8.52 5.03 -11.84
N GLY A 17 -9.59 5.21 -12.63
CA GLY A 17 -10.54 6.33 -12.47
C GLY A 17 -9.90 7.71 -12.66
N GLN A 18 -8.83 7.80 -13.45
CA GLN A 18 -8.03 9.02 -13.66
C GLN A 18 -8.26 9.65 -15.05
N ASP A 19 -7.96 10.94 -15.18
CA ASP A 19 -7.75 11.57 -16.48
C ASP A 19 -6.36 11.15 -17.03
N PRO A 20 -6.28 10.51 -18.21
CA PRO A 20 -5.01 10.11 -18.81
C PRO A 20 -4.00 11.26 -19.02
N ARG A 21 -4.47 12.51 -19.09
CA ARG A 21 -3.62 13.70 -19.25
C ARG A 21 -3.01 14.16 -17.93
N GLN A 22 -3.55 13.70 -16.80
CA GLN A 22 -3.14 14.09 -15.44
C GLN A 22 -2.45 12.95 -14.69
N ALA A 23 -2.79 11.70 -15.03
CA ALA A 23 -2.19 10.52 -14.45
C ALA A 23 -0.69 10.46 -14.76
N PRO A 24 0.16 10.20 -13.75
CA PRO A 24 1.58 10.02 -14.00
C PRO A 24 1.88 8.83 -14.91
N GLY A 25 2.84 9.01 -15.82
CA GLY A 25 3.19 7.99 -16.82
C GLY A 25 3.75 6.68 -16.22
N TRP A 26 4.27 6.69 -14.99
CA TRP A 26 4.77 5.47 -14.35
C TRP A 26 3.68 4.44 -14.02
N HIS A 27 2.39 4.83 -14.01
CA HIS A 27 1.30 3.86 -13.89
C HIS A 27 1.28 2.87 -15.07
N ALA A 28 1.85 3.25 -16.22
CA ALA A 28 2.06 2.33 -17.35
C ALA A 28 3.04 1.17 -17.01
N ALA A 29 3.79 1.24 -15.90
CA ALA A 29 4.61 0.12 -15.41
C ALA A 29 3.77 -1.14 -15.16
N ARG A 30 2.47 -1.01 -14.90
CA ARG A 30 1.53 -2.13 -14.86
C ARG A 30 1.61 -2.99 -16.12
N LEU A 31 1.70 -2.39 -17.30
CA LEU A 31 1.80 -3.13 -18.57
C LEU A 31 3.10 -3.95 -18.63
N ALA A 32 4.19 -3.43 -18.08
CA ALA A 32 5.45 -4.18 -17.96
C ALA A 32 5.32 -5.34 -16.98
N VAL A 33 4.65 -5.13 -15.83
CA VAL A 33 4.38 -6.18 -14.83
C VAL A 33 3.52 -7.29 -15.45
N GLU A 34 2.38 -6.95 -16.06
CA GLU A 34 1.49 -7.92 -16.70
C GLU A 34 2.16 -8.65 -17.87
N ARG A 35 3.04 -7.98 -18.63
CA ARG A 35 3.81 -8.62 -19.70
C ARG A 35 4.88 -9.57 -19.16
N THR A 36 5.55 -9.20 -18.08
CA THR A 36 6.71 -9.95 -17.53
C THR A 36 6.24 -11.15 -16.73
N PHE A 37 5.26 -10.94 -15.87
CA PHE A 37 4.77 -11.95 -14.93
C PHE A 37 3.51 -12.65 -15.44
N GLY A 38 2.89 -12.17 -16.51
CA GLY A 38 1.64 -12.71 -17.01
C GLY A 38 0.42 -12.26 -16.20
N ARG A 39 -0.76 -12.69 -16.65
CA ARG A 39 -2.02 -12.60 -15.90
C ARG A 39 -2.29 -13.96 -15.27
N TRP A 40 -2.51 -13.96 -13.96
CA TRP A 40 -2.69 -15.18 -13.18
C TRP A 40 -4.17 -15.41 -12.91
N GLN A 41 -4.59 -16.67 -13.02
CA GLN A 41 -5.91 -17.13 -12.63
C GLN A 41 -5.74 -18.22 -11.58
N LEU A 42 -6.48 -18.11 -10.48
CA LEU A 42 -6.52 -19.17 -9.49
C LEU A 42 -7.24 -20.37 -10.09
N VAL A 43 -6.68 -21.56 -9.92
CA VAL A 43 -7.29 -22.82 -10.35
C VAL A 43 -7.25 -23.82 -9.20
N ASP A 44 -8.18 -24.76 -9.18
CA ASP A 44 -8.11 -25.90 -8.28
C ASP A 44 -7.19 -27.00 -8.83
N ALA A 45 -7.08 -28.11 -8.09
CA ALA A 45 -6.23 -29.24 -8.45
C ALA A 45 -6.63 -29.91 -9.79
N ALA A 46 -7.88 -29.72 -10.23
CA ALA A 46 -8.36 -30.21 -11.53
C ALA A 46 -8.16 -29.19 -12.66
N GLY A 47 -7.55 -28.02 -12.36
CA GLY A 47 -7.32 -26.95 -13.33
C GLY A 47 -8.55 -26.06 -13.56
N SER A 48 -9.62 -26.21 -12.78
CA SER A 48 -10.83 -25.40 -12.95
C SER A 48 -10.63 -24.01 -12.34
N PRO A 49 -10.99 -22.93 -13.06
CA PRO A 49 -10.93 -21.57 -12.53
C PRO A 49 -11.65 -21.39 -11.20
N ARG A 50 -11.02 -20.64 -10.30
CA ARG A 50 -11.56 -20.28 -8.99
C ARG A 50 -11.66 -18.76 -8.85
N PRO A 51 -12.70 -18.27 -8.14
CA PRO A 51 -12.76 -16.86 -7.77
C PRO A 51 -11.63 -16.49 -6.80
N ALA A 52 -11.21 -15.22 -6.81
CA ALA A 52 -10.08 -14.74 -6.01
C ALA A 52 -10.36 -14.71 -4.49
N ASP A 53 -11.64 -14.68 -4.10
CA ASP A 53 -12.08 -14.75 -2.70
C ASP A 53 -11.66 -16.07 -2.01
N ALA A 54 -11.38 -17.13 -2.78
CA ALA A 54 -10.79 -18.37 -2.26
C ALA A 54 -9.40 -18.15 -1.60
N LEU A 55 -8.72 -17.03 -1.87
CA LEU A 55 -7.48 -16.66 -1.18
C LEU A 55 -7.72 -16.11 0.23
N VAL A 56 -8.91 -15.61 0.55
CA VAL A 56 -9.23 -15.02 1.86
C VAL A 56 -9.11 -16.03 3.00
N PRO A 57 -9.75 -17.23 2.95
CA PRO A 57 -9.58 -18.22 4.01
C PRO A 57 -8.14 -18.73 4.09
N LEU A 58 -7.45 -18.89 2.95
CA LEU A 58 -6.03 -19.30 2.94
C LEU A 58 -5.12 -18.27 3.63
N LEU A 59 -5.41 -16.98 3.46
CA LEU A 59 -4.72 -15.92 4.18
C LEU A 59 -5.03 -15.97 5.68
N ALA A 60 -6.29 -16.18 6.07
CA ALA A 60 -6.68 -16.32 7.47
C ALA A 60 -5.96 -17.51 8.14
N ASP A 61 -5.93 -18.67 7.49
CA ASP A 61 -5.20 -19.86 7.96
C ASP A 61 -3.70 -19.57 8.10
N ARG A 62 -3.13 -18.84 7.14
CA ARG A 62 -1.73 -18.46 7.18
C ARG A 62 -1.42 -17.50 8.33
N LEU A 63 -2.30 -16.53 8.60
CA LEU A 63 -2.16 -15.60 9.72
C LEU A 63 -2.21 -16.36 11.05
N ALA A 64 -3.18 -17.26 11.23
CA ALA A 64 -3.29 -18.11 12.41
C ALA A 64 -2.05 -18.99 12.61
N ALA A 65 -1.54 -19.63 11.54
CA ALA A 65 -0.31 -20.44 11.59
C ALA A 65 0.96 -19.62 11.91
N ARG A 66 0.90 -18.28 11.78
CA ARG A 66 1.97 -17.36 12.14
C ARG A 66 1.75 -16.68 13.50
N GLY A 67 0.72 -17.09 14.25
CA GLY A 67 0.39 -16.51 15.55
C GLY A 67 -0.16 -15.09 15.45
N VAL A 68 -0.65 -14.66 14.27
CA VAL A 68 -1.30 -13.36 14.12
C VAL A 68 -2.72 -13.45 14.65
N GLU A 69 -3.02 -12.63 15.65
CA GLU A 69 -4.37 -12.46 16.17
C GLU A 69 -5.18 -11.54 15.25
N VAL A 70 -6.32 -12.04 14.74
CA VAL A 70 -7.26 -11.26 13.93
C VAL A 70 -8.51 -11.00 14.76
N ARG A 71 -8.79 -9.72 15.04
CA ARG A 71 -9.98 -9.29 15.78
C ARG A 71 -11.00 -8.69 14.81
N THR A 72 -11.94 -9.50 14.35
CA THR A 72 -13.12 -8.99 13.64
C THR A 72 -14.06 -8.29 14.63
N ASP A 73 -15.00 -7.49 14.13
CA ASP A 73 -16.01 -6.79 14.94
C ASP A 73 -15.43 -5.84 16.01
N THR A 74 -14.14 -5.50 15.86
CA THR A 74 -13.40 -4.60 16.74
C THR A 74 -13.02 -3.35 15.95
N GLU A 75 -13.80 -2.28 16.11
CA GLU A 75 -13.53 -1.01 15.44
C GLU A 75 -12.46 -0.24 16.21
N VAL A 76 -11.42 0.23 15.52
CA VAL A 76 -10.45 1.18 16.08
C VAL A 76 -10.98 2.59 15.86
N SER A 77 -11.12 3.37 16.93
CA SER A 77 -11.63 4.74 16.93
C SER A 77 -10.57 5.80 17.25
N GLY A 78 -9.37 5.40 17.67
CA GLY A 78 -8.28 6.33 17.94
C GLY A 78 -6.92 5.67 18.11
N ILE A 79 -5.88 6.42 17.75
CA ILE A 79 -4.46 6.08 17.94
C ILE A 79 -3.81 7.21 18.75
N ARG A 80 -3.37 6.92 19.97
CA ARG A 80 -2.82 7.91 20.92
C ARG A 80 -1.43 7.48 21.39
N PRO A 81 -0.57 8.43 21.80
CA PRO A 81 0.71 8.07 22.38
C PRO A 81 0.42 7.49 23.77
N ALA A 82 1.05 6.36 24.10
CA ALA A 82 0.91 5.80 25.43
C ALA A 82 1.96 6.43 26.37
N GLU A 83 1.60 6.61 27.63
CA GLU A 83 2.55 6.96 28.67
C GLU A 83 3.59 5.84 28.83
N GLY A 84 4.87 6.22 28.87
CA GLY A 84 5.99 5.27 28.93
C GLY A 84 6.52 4.79 27.56
N GLY A 85 5.96 5.27 26.44
CA GLY A 85 6.36 4.88 25.09
C GLY A 85 5.31 4.04 24.37
N GLY A 86 5.47 3.86 23.05
CA GLY A 86 4.52 3.15 22.21
C GLY A 86 3.21 3.91 21.98
N HIS A 87 2.15 3.15 21.71
CA HIS A 87 0.84 3.65 21.30
C HIS A 87 -0.30 2.94 22.02
N GLU A 88 -1.38 3.68 22.25
CA GLU A 88 -2.64 3.15 22.74
C GLU A 88 -3.70 3.27 21.63
N LEU A 89 -4.27 2.13 21.26
CA LEU A 89 -5.39 2.01 20.33
C LEU A 89 -6.68 1.99 21.12
N TRP A 90 -7.60 2.90 20.79
CA TRP A 90 -8.93 2.90 21.37
C TRP A 90 -9.84 2.09 20.46
N THR A 91 -10.46 1.04 21.00
CA THR A 91 -11.30 0.15 20.21
C THR A 91 -12.68 -0.04 20.85
N SER A 92 -13.65 -0.55 20.08
CA SER A 92 -14.96 -0.93 20.60
C SER A 92 -14.91 -1.98 21.72
N ALA A 93 -13.84 -2.76 21.79
CA ALA A 93 -13.60 -3.78 22.83
C ALA A 93 -12.73 -3.29 24.01
N GLY A 94 -12.31 -2.02 23.99
CA GLY A 94 -11.42 -1.42 25.01
C GLY A 94 -10.09 -0.91 24.44
N ALA A 95 -9.26 -0.36 25.32
CA ALA A 95 -7.95 0.16 24.94
C ALA A 95 -6.90 -0.96 24.83
N VAL A 96 -6.02 -0.87 23.82
CA VAL A 96 -4.94 -1.84 23.57
C VAL A 96 -3.62 -1.10 23.42
N ARG A 97 -2.59 -1.50 24.17
CA ARG A 97 -1.22 -0.98 24.00
C ARG A 97 -0.46 -1.77 22.94
N VAL A 98 0.28 -1.06 22.09
CA VAL A 98 1.14 -1.62 21.04
C VAL A 98 2.40 -0.78 20.89
N ASP A 99 3.51 -1.40 20.45
CA ASP A 99 4.78 -0.68 20.26
C ASP A 99 4.82 0.10 18.93
N ALA A 100 4.09 -0.37 17.92
CA ALA A 100 4.00 0.24 16.59
C ALA A 100 2.64 -0.01 15.94
N VAL A 101 2.27 0.84 14.98
CA VAL A 101 1.01 0.77 14.22
C VAL A 101 1.30 0.87 12.74
N ILE A 102 0.76 -0.05 11.95
CA ILE A 102 0.69 0.08 10.48
C ILE A 102 -0.78 0.29 10.10
N SER A 103 -1.10 1.49 9.67
CA SER A 103 -2.44 1.89 9.25
C SER A 103 -2.65 1.62 7.76
N THR A 104 -3.57 0.71 7.43
CA THR A 104 -3.92 0.37 6.04
C THR A 104 -5.15 1.11 5.51
N VAL A 105 -5.75 1.99 6.32
CA VAL A 105 -6.89 2.82 5.93
C VAL A 105 -6.47 4.00 5.04
N ASP A 106 -7.45 4.68 4.47
CA ASP A 106 -7.20 5.90 3.70
C ASP A 106 -6.75 7.08 4.59
N PRO A 107 -6.12 8.13 4.01
CA PRO A 107 -5.56 9.26 4.77
C PRO A 107 -6.58 10.08 5.54
N PHE A 108 -7.86 10.09 5.12
CA PHE A 108 -8.90 10.83 5.82
C PHE A 108 -9.26 10.10 7.11
N THR A 109 -9.51 8.79 7.01
CA THR A 109 -9.74 7.92 8.17
C THR A 109 -8.52 7.90 9.08
N HIS A 110 -7.30 7.82 8.51
CA HIS A 110 -6.06 7.89 9.28
C HIS A 110 -5.96 9.19 10.10
N ALA A 111 -6.24 10.34 9.47
CA ALA A 111 -6.22 11.63 10.15
C ALA A 111 -7.27 11.73 11.27
N ASP A 112 -8.45 11.11 11.10
CA ASP A 112 -9.47 11.05 12.14
C ASP A 112 -9.02 10.18 13.33
N LEU A 113 -8.36 9.05 13.04
CA LEU A 113 -7.83 8.14 14.06
C LEU A 113 -6.67 8.77 14.85
N THR A 114 -5.72 9.44 14.20
CA THR A 114 -4.53 10.01 14.87
C THR A 114 -4.80 11.39 15.45
N ARG A 115 -5.66 12.19 14.80
CA ARG A 115 -5.90 13.63 15.05
C ARG A 115 -4.65 14.49 15.01
N GLU A 116 -3.59 14.02 14.33
CA GLU A 116 -2.36 14.77 14.18
C GLU A 116 -2.52 15.90 13.15
N ARG A 117 -1.95 17.07 13.45
CA ARG A 117 -2.08 18.24 12.57
C ARG A 117 -1.49 18.01 11.18
N ALA A 118 -0.41 17.23 11.10
CA ALA A 118 0.24 16.88 9.83
C ALA A 118 -0.67 15.98 8.98
N ASP A 119 -1.27 14.94 9.57
CA ASP A 119 -2.18 14.01 8.88
C ASP A 119 -3.43 14.74 8.38
N VAL A 120 -4.04 15.58 9.23
CA VAL A 120 -5.19 16.42 8.84
C VAL A 120 -4.83 17.35 7.69
N ARG A 121 -3.62 17.92 7.69
CA ARG A 121 -3.16 18.78 6.59
C ARG A 121 -3.02 17.98 5.30
N ILE A 122 -2.39 16.81 5.34
CA ILE A 122 -2.24 15.92 4.19
C ILE A 122 -3.62 15.58 3.62
N ALA A 123 -4.54 15.07 4.45
CA ALA A 123 -5.89 14.68 4.03
C ALA A 123 -6.66 15.81 3.31
N ARG A 124 -6.53 17.06 3.76
CA ARG A 124 -7.21 18.22 3.14
C ARG A 124 -6.79 18.52 1.69
N HIS A 125 -5.54 18.23 1.33
CA HIS A 125 -5.01 18.46 -0.01
C HIS A 125 -5.34 17.32 -0.98
N LEU A 126 -5.79 16.19 -0.44
CA LEU A 126 -6.06 14.98 -1.20
C LEU A 126 -7.50 14.90 -1.69
N ARG A 127 -7.70 14.16 -2.78
CA ARG A 127 -9.01 13.85 -3.37
C ARG A 127 -9.05 12.37 -3.74
N ARG A 128 -10.20 11.73 -3.55
CA ARG A 128 -10.39 10.30 -3.86
C ARG A 128 -10.64 10.12 -5.36
N SER A 129 -10.03 9.08 -5.94
CA SER A 129 -10.46 8.55 -7.24
C SER A 129 -11.72 7.68 -7.08
N PRO A 130 -12.62 7.61 -8.07
CA PRO A 130 -13.75 6.68 -8.05
C PRO A 130 -13.34 5.21 -7.89
N SER A 131 -12.18 4.81 -8.40
CA SER A 131 -11.65 3.45 -8.28
C SER A 131 -10.86 3.20 -6.99
N GLY A 132 -10.83 4.16 -6.07
CA GLY A 132 -9.99 4.13 -4.86
C GLY A 132 -8.59 4.72 -5.06
N GLY A 133 -7.95 5.11 -3.95
CA GLY A 133 -6.67 5.81 -3.95
C GLY A 133 -6.75 7.29 -4.35
N PRO A 134 -5.61 7.94 -4.62
CA PRO A 134 -5.54 9.36 -4.90
C PRO A 134 -6.05 9.68 -6.31
N ARG A 135 -6.77 10.79 -6.42
CA ARG A 135 -7.05 11.44 -7.70
C ARG A 135 -5.87 12.31 -8.07
N TRP A 136 -5.24 11.99 -9.20
CA TRP A 136 -4.11 12.74 -9.75
C TRP A 136 -4.64 13.95 -10.51
N ALA A 137 -4.30 15.15 -10.04
CA ALA A 137 -4.55 16.40 -10.77
C ALA A 137 -3.34 16.79 -11.63
N SER A 138 -2.14 16.43 -11.17
CA SER A 138 -0.87 16.55 -11.89
C SER A 138 0.17 15.66 -11.21
N TRP A 139 1.39 15.59 -11.76
CA TRP A 139 2.51 14.90 -11.10
C TRP A 139 2.80 15.45 -9.69
N ARG A 140 2.46 16.72 -9.41
CA ARG A 140 2.71 17.34 -8.10
C ARG A 140 1.87 16.75 -6.97
N THR A 141 0.75 16.09 -7.29
CA THR A 141 -0.04 15.33 -6.30
C THR A 141 0.84 14.30 -5.56
N LEU A 142 1.93 13.82 -6.18
CA LEU A 142 2.91 12.94 -5.53
C LEU A 142 3.49 13.56 -4.25
N LEU A 143 3.73 14.87 -4.26
CA LEU A 143 4.31 15.60 -3.14
C LEU A 143 3.29 15.82 -2.00
N ASP A 144 2.00 15.68 -2.30
CA ASP A 144 0.90 15.79 -1.35
C ASP A 144 0.50 14.43 -0.75
N LEU A 145 0.98 13.31 -1.32
CA LEU A 145 0.70 11.97 -0.80
C LEU A 145 1.34 11.79 0.59
N PRO A 146 0.71 10.99 1.48
CA PRO A 146 1.32 10.69 2.76
C PRO A 146 2.67 9.99 2.56
N PRO A 147 3.76 10.46 3.22
CA PRO A 147 4.96 9.66 3.30
C PRO A 147 4.69 8.41 4.18
N LEU A 148 5.60 7.43 4.15
CA LEU A 148 5.44 6.17 4.87
C LEU A 148 5.14 6.36 6.38
N GLN A 149 5.67 7.43 6.98
CA GLN A 149 5.39 7.86 8.33
C GLN A 149 5.02 9.35 8.34
N PRO A 150 3.73 9.70 8.30
CA PRO A 150 3.28 11.06 7.99
C PRO A 150 3.43 12.06 9.14
N ALA A 151 3.23 11.62 10.38
CA ALA A 151 3.26 12.51 11.54
C ALA A 151 4.13 11.98 12.68
N ARG A 152 3.84 10.77 13.16
CA ARG A 152 4.40 10.26 14.42
C ARG A 152 5.36 9.08 14.19
N PRO A 153 6.53 9.06 14.86
CA PRO A 153 7.36 7.87 14.99
C PRO A 153 6.57 6.64 15.47
N GLY A 154 6.72 5.51 14.77
CA GLY A 154 6.05 4.25 15.13
C GLY A 154 4.61 4.12 14.60
N VAL A 155 4.07 5.14 13.92
CA VAL A 155 2.76 5.08 13.24
C VAL A 155 2.95 5.25 11.73
N LEU A 156 2.94 4.14 11.02
CA LEU A 156 3.19 4.06 9.58
C LEU A 156 1.87 3.90 8.80
N VAL A 157 1.91 4.21 7.51
CA VAL A 157 0.78 4.03 6.59
C VAL A 157 1.13 3.08 5.45
N ALA A 158 0.22 2.18 5.12
CA ALA A 158 0.37 1.24 4.00
C ALA A 158 -0.99 0.99 3.34
N SER A 159 -1.39 1.90 2.45
CA SER A 159 -2.67 1.83 1.75
C SER A 159 -2.50 2.17 0.26
N ALA A 160 -3.62 2.17 -0.48
CA ALA A 160 -3.70 2.60 -1.89
C ALA A 160 -3.23 4.05 -2.17
N TRP A 161 -2.79 4.78 -1.14
CA TRP A 161 -2.38 6.19 -1.19
C TRP A 161 -0.88 6.39 -1.30
N SER A 162 -0.13 5.34 -1.64
CA SER A 162 1.27 5.44 -2.04
C SER A 162 1.41 5.85 -3.52
N PRO A 163 2.61 6.23 -3.98
CA PRO A 163 2.85 6.56 -5.39
C PRO A 163 2.48 5.44 -6.38
N GLY A 164 2.51 4.18 -5.92
CA GLY A 164 2.13 3.01 -6.72
C GLY A 164 0.62 2.83 -6.88
N GLY A 165 -0.20 3.54 -6.10
CA GLY A 165 -1.65 3.56 -6.24
C GLY A 165 -2.36 2.29 -5.71
N PRO A 166 -3.60 2.04 -6.18
CA PRO A 166 -4.49 1.02 -5.61
C PRO A 166 -4.21 -0.41 -6.08
N ASP A 167 -3.26 -0.63 -6.99
CA ASP A 167 -2.97 -1.97 -7.48
C ASP A 167 -2.47 -2.90 -6.37
N ALA A 168 -2.87 -4.18 -6.42
CA ALA A 168 -2.54 -5.16 -5.38
C ALA A 168 -1.02 -5.30 -5.13
N TRP A 169 -0.22 -5.30 -6.19
CA TRP A 169 1.24 -5.35 -6.09
C TRP A 169 1.81 -4.07 -5.44
N ALA A 170 1.23 -2.91 -5.72
CA ALA A 170 1.67 -1.64 -5.15
C ALA A 170 1.36 -1.57 -3.65
N GLN A 171 0.17 -2.01 -3.25
CA GLN A 171 -0.22 -2.08 -1.84
C GLN A 171 0.62 -3.10 -1.07
N LEU A 172 0.87 -4.29 -1.65
CA LEU A 172 1.76 -5.30 -1.06
C LEU A 172 3.18 -4.77 -0.84
N LEU A 173 3.77 -4.09 -1.84
CA LEU A 173 5.10 -3.50 -1.70
C LEU A 173 5.13 -2.39 -0.64
N THR A 174 4.08 -1.56 -0.57
CA THR A 174 3.97 -0.54 0.49
C THR A 174 3.87 -1.18 1.87
N GLY A 175 3.08 -2.25 2.02
CA GLY A 175 2.99 -3.03 3.26
C GLY A 175 4.32 -3.66 3.66
N ALA A 176 5.08 -4.19 2.71
CA ALA A 176 6.41 -4.72 2.95
C ALA A 176 7.36 -3.63 3.46
N LEU A 177 7.37 -2.45 2.83
CA LEU A 177 8.18 -1.32 3.28
C LEU A 177 7.82 -0.87 4.71
N ALA A 178 6.52 -0.81 5.04
CA ALA A 178 6.08 -0.49 6.40
C ALA A 178 6.51 -1.56 7.42
N ALA A 179 6.41 -2.84 7.07
CA ALA A 179 6.87 -3.94 7.93
C ALA A 179 8.38 -3.91 8.16
N TYR A 180 9.18 -3.67 7.11
CA TYR A 180 10.63 -3.57 7.24
C TYR A 180 11.03 -2.39 8.10
N ARG A 181 10.38 -1.23 7.91
CA ARG A 181 10.66 -0.04 8.71
C ARG A 181 10.26 -0.26 10.17
N THR A 182 9.11 -0.87 10.42
CA THR A 182 8.65 -1.22 11.77
C THR A 182 9.64 -2.15 12.46
N HIS A 183 10.13 -3.17 11.75
CA HIS A 183 11.13 -4.08 12.29
C HIS A 183 12.43 -3.34 12.63
N GLU A 184 12.97 -2.53 11.70
CA GLU A 184 14.18 -1.72 11.92
C GLU A 184 14.02 -0.79 13.14
N ASP A 185 12.86 -0.14 13.29
CA ASP A 185 12.59 0.76 14.42
C ASP A 185 12.47 0.02 15.76
N LEU A 186 11.95 -1.22 15.78
CA LEU A 186 11.75 -2.01 17.00
C LEU A 186 12.98 -2.83 17.42
N THR A 187 13.75 -3.34 16.46
CA THR A 187 14.87 -4.27 16.74
C THR A 187 16.24 -3.65 16.48
N GLY A 188 16.31 -2.56 15.71
CA GLY A 188 17.55 -1.98 15.20
C GLY A 188 18.15 -2.75 14.01
N GLU A 189 17.50 -3.81 13.53
CA GLU A 189 18.00 -4.64 12.43
C GLU A 189 17.32 -4.30 11.09
N ASP A 190 18.11 -4.19 10.01
CA ASP A 190 17.58 -3.97 8.66
C ASP A 190 17.26 -5.30 7.95
N MET A 191 15.98 -5.68 7.94
CA MET A 191 15.49 -6.91 7.29
C MET A 191 15.07 -6.73 5.82
N ARG A 192 15.30 -5.57 5.20
CA ARG A 192 14.90 -5.35 3.78
C ARG A 192 15.58 -6.41 2.90
N PRO A 193 14.90 -6.96 1.87
CA PRO A 193 15.50 -7.95 0.98
C PRO A 193 16.69 -7.32 0.27
N THR A 194 17.88 -7.70 0.74
CA THR A 194 19.11 -7.12 0.25
C THR A 194 19.55 -7.85 -0.99
N ASN A 195 19.19 -7.31 -2.16
CA ASN A 195 20.08 -7.39 -3.32
C ASN A 195 21.37 -6.55 -3.08
N LYS A 196 21.86 -6.42 -1.83
CA LYS A 196 23.09 -5.68 -1.47
C LYS A 196 24.33 -6.27 -2.18
N ALA A 197 24.26 -7.54 -2.62
CA ALA A 197 25.29 -8.22 -3.40
C ALA A 197 25.06 -8.16 -4.93
N TYR A 198 23.89 -7.72 -5.40
CA TYR A 198 23.61 -7.63 -6.84
C TYR A 198 24.37 -6.45 -7.44
N ARG A 199 25.48 -6.74 -8.12
CA ARG A 199 26.11 -5.81 -9.04
C ARG A 199 25.44 -5.96 -10.40
N ALA A 200 24.74 -4.92 -10.86
CA ALA A 200 24.27 -4.90 -12.23
C ALA A 200 25.47 -5.09 -13.17
N GLY A 201 25.44 -6.12 -14.02
CA GLY A 201 26.43 -6.28 -15.08
C GLY A 201 26.40 -5.06 -16.02
N PRO A 202 27.50 -4.79 -16.74
CA PRO A 202 27.53 -3.69 -17.70
C PRO A 202 26.38 -3.83 -18.71
N ILE A 203 25.64 -2.75 -18.94
CA ILE A 203 24.60 -2.70 -19.97
C ILE A 203 25.28 -2.97 -21.31
N ARG A 204 25.02 -4.14 -21.90
CA ARG A 204 25.46 -4.46 -23.26
C ARG A 204 24.76 -3.51 -24.22
N ARG A 205 25.49 -2.51 -24.71
CA ARG A 205 25.09 -1.76 -25.90
C ARG A 205 25.54 -2.58 -27.10
N GLU A 206 24.63 -3.35 -27.67
CA GLU A 206 24.83 -3.89 -29.01
C GLU A 206 24.88 -2.70 -29.99
N ARG A 207 25.94 -2.65 -30.80
CA ARG A 207 26.12 -1.66 -31.88
C ARG A 207 25.48 -2.17 -33.16
#